data_AF-A0A819WC64-F1
#
_entry.id   AF-A0A819WC64-F1
#
_cell.length_a   1.000
_cell.length_b   1.000
_cell.length_c   1.000
_cell.angle_alpha   90.00
_cell.angle_beta   90.00
_cell.angle_gamma   90.00
#
_symmetry.space_group_name_H-M   'P 1'
#
loop_
_entity.id
_entity.type
_entity.pdbx_description
1 polymer ?
#
loop_
_entity_poly.entity_id
_entity_poly.type
_entity_poly.pdbx_seq_one_letter_code
_entity_poly.pdbx_strand_id
1 'polypeptide(L)'
;MDQALYKSHSRCNWSIDRGSSSVNSKQFATEPTTALQLWTLSYQWAKSNENTHDLQSFSQADLNRYKKQKFTTFNQFKKSFNIWCLEMENDSHWKTSKCNCPAFMKNFICKHVVGMSIRLKYCKPPAAAETIPIGEKRKRGRPSKATPALLVQ
;
A
#
# COMPACT_ATOMS: atom_id res chain seq x y z
N MET A 1 4.76 -52.52 -41.44
CA MET A 1 5.79 -51.67 -40.81
C MET A 1 5.20 -50.27 -40.73
N ASP A 2 4.50 -49.95 -39.64
CA ASP A 2 3.88 -48.64 -39.43
C ASP A 2 4.54 -47.97 -38.22
N GLN A 3 5.34 -46.93 -38.46
CA GLN A 3 5.81 -46.03 -37.42
C GLN A 3 4.85 -44.85 -37.33
N ALA A 4 4.04 -44.85 -36.27
CA ALA A 4 3.30 -43.68 -35.84
C ALA A 4 4.27 -42.63 -35.27
N LEU A 5 4.51 -41.55 -36.03
CA LEU A 5 5.24 -40.37 -35.54
C LEU A 5 4.35 -39.57 -34.58
N TYR A 6 4.76 -39.61 -33.32
CA TYR A 6 4.24 -38.87 -32.18
C TYR A 6 4.24 -37.35 -32.46
N LYS A 7 3.08 -36.77 -32.81
CA LYS A 7 2.89 -35.32 -32.82
C LYS A 7 2.80 -34.84 -31.36
N SER A 8 3.96 -34.48 -30.80
CA SER A 8 4.05 -33.75 -29.53
C SER A 8 3.17 -32.50 -29.64
N HIS A 9 2.06 -32.46 -28.90
CA HIS A 9 1.30 -31.24 -28.71
C HIS A 9 2.23 -30.22 -28.05
N SER A 10 2.67 -29.24 -28.84
CA SER A 10 3.39 -28.07 -28.37
C SER A 10 2.51 -27.41 -27.31
N ARG A 11 2.94 -27.45 -26.05
CA ARG A 11 2.29 -26.64 -25.00
C ARG A 11 2.44 -25.20 -25.46
N CYS A 12 1.33 -24.52 -25.68
CA CYS A 12 1.32 -23.13 -26.10
C CYS A 12 2.19 -22.31 -25.12
N ASN A 13 3.34 -21.84 -25.58
CA ASN A 13 4.28 -21.04 -24.83
C ASN A 13 3.78 -19.58 -24.70
N TRP A 14 2.61 -19.40 -24.07
CA TRP A 14 1.96 -18.09 -23.85
C TRP A 14 2.85 -17.05 -23.15
N SER A 15 3.90 -17.50 -22.45
CA SER A 15 4.84 -16.64 -21.74
C SER A 15 6.00 -16.13 -22.60
N ILE A 16 6.30 -16.77 -23.74
CA ILE A 16 7.48 -16.43 -24.57
C ILE A 16 7.20 -15.21 -25.45
N ASP A 17 5.97 -15.05 -25.94
CA ASP A 17 5.56 -13.88 -26.76
C ASP A 17 5.52 -12.55 -25.96
N ARG A 18 5.73 -12.61 -24.65
CA ARG A 18 5.78 -11.46 -23.73
C ARG A 18 7.20 -11.09 -23.28
N GLY A 19 8.22 -11.46 -24.05
CA GLY A 19 9.58 -10.98 -23.78
C GLY A 19 9.62 -9.45 -23.69
N SER A 20 10.48 -8.90 -22.81
CA SER A 20 10.57 -7.45 -22.57
C SER A 20 10.96 -6.62 -23.81
N SER A 21 11.51 -7.29 -24.83
CA SER A 21 11.85 -6.75 -26.14
C SER A 21 10.71 -6.80 -27.17
N SER A 22 9.54 -7.37 -26.83
CA SER A 22 8.40 -7.42 -27.75
C SER A 22 7.65 -6.09 -27.76
N VAL A 23 7.21 -5.66 -28.95
CA VAL A 23 6.47 -4.41 -29.17
C VAL A 23 5.17 -4.36 -28.36
N ASN A 24 4.62 -5.54 -28.02
CA ASN A 24 3.38 -5.69 -27.24
C ASN A 24 3.63 -6.09 -25.77
N SER A 25 4.85 -5.89 -25.25
CA SER A 25 5.15 -6.22 -23.85
C SER A 25 4.38 -5.27 -22.91
N LYS A 26 3.51 -5.85 -22.08
CA LYS A 26 2.79 -5.08 -21.06
C LYS A 26 3.74 -4.84 -19.89
N GLN A 27 4.11 -3.58 -19.66
CA GLN A 27 4.90 -3.20 -18.50
C GLN A 27 4.08 -3.35 -17.22
N PHE A 28 4.63 -4.06 -16.24
CA PHE A 28 4.04 -4.17 -14.92
C PHE A 28 4.62 -3.08 -14.02
N ALA A 29 3.75 -2.44 -13.23
CA ALA A 29 4.22 -1.52 -12.21
C ALA A 29 5.06 -2.31 -11.19
N THR A 30 6.30 -1.85 -10.98
CA THR A 30 7.23 -2.43 -10.00
C THR A 30 6.99 -1.88 -8.59
N GLU A 31 6.32 -0.73 -8.49
CA GLU A 31 5.98 -0.07 -7.23
C GLU A 31 4.49 0.25 -7.17
N PRO A 32 3.90 0.24 -5.96
CA PRO A 32 2.52 0.64 -5.79
C PRO A 32 2.34 2.15 -6.04
N THR A 33 1.29 2.51 -6.78
CA THR A 33 0.91 3.90 -6.96
C THR A 33 0.25 4.45 -5.70
N THR A 34 0.84 5.48 -5.11
CA THR A 34 0.29 6.19 -3.95
C THR A 34 -0.59 7.36 -4.39
N ALA A 35 -1.92 7.16 -4.36
CA ALA A 35 -2.89 8.22 -4.67
C ALA A 35 -2.85 9.36 -3.62
N LEU A 36 -3.23 10.59 -4.02
CA LEU A 36 -3.26 11.75 -3.11
C LEU A 36 -4.12 11.51 -1.87
N GLN A 37 -5.28 10.86 -2.03
CA GLN A 37 -6.15 10.51 -0.90
C GLN A 37 -5.43 9.62 0.13
N LEU A 38 -4.60 8.67 -0.35
CA LEU A 38 -3.81 7.82 0.53
C LEU A 38 -2.74 8.65 1.25
N TRP A 39 -2.06 9.57 0.56
CA TRP A 39 -1.13 10.50 1.19
C TRP A 39 -1.77 11.31 2.31
N THR A 40 -2.94 11.91 2.05
CA THR A 40 -3.68 12.70 3.05
C THR A 40 -4.04 11.85 4.27
N LEU A 41 -4.64 10.67 4.06
CA LEU A 41 -5.01 9.75 5.15
C LEU A 41 -3.81 9.31 5.98
N SER A 42 -2.67 9.08 5.31
CA SER A 42 -1.43 8.62 5.94
C SER A 42 -0.78 9.72 6.75
N TYR A 43 -0.71 10.94 6.20
CA TYR A 43 -0.15 12.11 6.87
C TYR A 43 -0.93 12.45 8.13
N GLN A 44 -2.25 12.44 8.07
CA GLN A 44 -3.08 12.70 9.23
C GLN A 44 -2.99 11.60 10.27
N TRP A 45 -2.99 10.33 9.86
CA TRP A 45 -2.78 9.21 10.78
C TRP A 45 -1.41 9.32 11.47
N ALA A 46 -0.37 9.71 10.74
CA ALA A 46 0.95 9.96 11.29
C ALA A 46 0.96 11.13 12.30
N LYS A 47 0.16 12.18 12.04
CA LYS A 47 0.02 13.35 12.92
C LYS A 47 -0.86 13.09 14.14
N SER A 48 -1.95 12.34 14.02
CA SER A 48 -2.91 12.11 15.11
C SER A 48 -2.40 11.17 16.21
N ASN A 49 -1.36 10.39 15.93
CA ASN A 49 -0.81 9.38 16.85
C ASN A 49 0.32 9.93 17.73
N GLU A 50 0.14 11.12 18.34
CA GLU A 50 1.12 11.69 19.28
C GLU A 50 1.23 10.89 20.60
N ASN A 51 0.25 10.05 20.95
CA ASN A 51 0.16 9.43 22.29
C ASN A 51 -0.08 7.91 22.36
N THR A 52 0.07 7.15 21.27
CA THR A 52 -0.05 5.69 21.40
C THR A 52 1.32 5.04 21.57
N HIS A 53 1.41 4.14 22.56
CA HIS A 53 2.49 3.20 22.82
C HIS A 53 2.81 2.24 21.63
N ASP A 54 2.52 2.63 20.38
CA ASP A 54 2.39 1.79 19.18
C ASP A 54 3.71 1.47 18.46
N LEU A 55 4.80 2.15 18.82
CA LEU A 55 6.15 1.70 18.46
C LEU A 55 6.72 0.85 19.60
N GLN A 56 5.94 -0.10 20.10
CA GLN A 56 6.54 -1.22 20.81
C GLN A 56 7.22 -2.08 19.74
N SER A 57 8.55 -2.14 19.82
CA SER A 57 9.30 -3.25 19.26
C SER A 57 8.69 -4.53 19.83
N PHE A 58 7.86 -5.19 19.02
CA PHE A 58 7.28 -6.48 19.40
C PHE A 58 8.43 -7.44 19.68
N SER A 59 8.33 -8.19 20.78
CA SER A 59 9.32 -9.22 21.04
C SER A 59 9.30 -10.23 19.88
N GLN A 60 10.44 -10.85 19.59
CA GLN A 60 10.49 -11.92 18.59
C GLN A 60 9.49 -13.05 18.92
N ALA A 61 9.18 -13.24 20.21
CA ALA A 61 8.18 -14.20 20.68
C ALA A 61 6.75 -13.80 20.26
N ASP A 62 6.37 -12.53 20.35
CA ASP A 62 5.05 -12.04 19.92
C ASP A 62 4.87 -12.15 18.40
N LEU A 63 5.91 -11.80 17.64
CA LEU A 63 5.94 -12.00 16.19
C LEU A 63 5.80 -13.48 15.83
N ASN A 64 6.52 -14.36 16.54
CA ASN A 64 6.44 -15.80 16.32
C ASN A 64 5.07 -16.37 16.72
N ARG A 65 4.45 -15.85 17.78
CA ARG A 65 3.08 -16.23 18.19
C ARG A 65 2.08 -15.84 17.12
N TYR A 66 2.17 -14.63 16.57
CA TYR A 66 1.34 -14.19 15.45
C TYR A 66 1.54 -15.08 14.21
N LYS A 67 2.79 -15.31 13.79
CA LYS A 67 3.13 -16.16 12.62
C LYS A 67 2.63 -17.61 12.75
N LYS A 68 2.55 -18.12 13.98
CA LYS A 68 2.09 -19.50 14.28
C LYS A 68 0.58 -19.59 14.53
N GLN A 69 -0.18 -18.50 14.44
CA GLN A 69 -1.63 -18.56 14.63
C GLN A 69 -2.26 -19.44 13.55
N LYS A 70 -3.02 -20.44 14.01
CA LYS A 70 -3.90 -21.25 13.16
C LYS A 70 -5.33 -20.89 13.48
N PHE A 71 -6.12 -20.67 12.45
CA PHE A 71 -7.54 -20.36 12.57
C PHE A 71 -8.34 -21.58 12.14
N THR A 72 -9.12 -22.15 13.05
CA THR A 72 -10.03 -23.26 12.74
C THR A 72 -11.40 -22.74 12.28
N THR A 73 -11.71 -21.48 12.59
CA THR A 73 -12.97 -20.82 12.21
C THR A 73 -12.73 -19.42 11.67
N PHE A 74 -13.64 -18.95 10.82
CA PHE A 74 -13.60 -17.60 10.28
C PHE A 74 -13.75 -16.52 11.37
N ASN A 75 -14.51 -16.79 12.43
CA ASN A 75 -14.64 -15.86 13.56
C ASN A 75 -13.33 -15.72 14.35
N GLN A 76 -12.54 -16.80 14.47
CA GLN A 76 -11.21 -16.73 15.07
C GLN A 76 -10.26 -15.92 14.18
N PHE A 77 -10.34 -16.10 12.85
CA PHE A 77 -9.60 -15.30 11.88
C PHE A 77 -9.95 -13.81 11.97
N LYS A 78 -11.24 -13.45 12.07
CA LYS A 78 -11.66 -12.05 12.21
C LYS A 78 -11.00 -11.34 13.40
N LYS A 79 -10.81 -12.04 14.52
CA LYS A 79 -10.18 -11.47 15.73
C LYS A 79 -8.67 -11.23 15.57
N SER A 80 -8.00 -11.80 14.56
CA SER A 80 -6.57 -11.58 14.34
C SER A 80 -6.25 -10.21 13.73
N PHE A 81 -7.24 -9.55 13.13
CA PHE A 81 -7.14 -8.19 12.58
C PHE A 81 -7.06 -7.08 13.65
N ASN A 82 -6.99 -7.44 14.93
CA ASN A 82 -6.83 -6.48 16.02
C ASN A 82 -5.40 -5.92 16.12
N ILE A 83 -4.41 -6.55 15.46
CA ILE A 83 -3.01 -6.12 15.50
C ILE A 83 -2.50 -5.92 14.07
N TRP A 84 -2.04 -4.71 13.77
CA TRP A 84 -1.39 -4.38 12.51
C TRP A 84 0.12 -4.52 12.62
N CYS A 85 0.65 -5.59 12.03
CA CYS A 85 2.08 -5.80 11.90
C CYS A 85 2.58 -5.10 10.64
N LEU A 86 3.62 -4.29 10.80
CA LEU A 86 4.28 -3.55 9.74
C LEU A 86 5.77 -3.92 9.74
N GLU A 87 6.25 -4.40 8.61
CA GLU A 87 7.66 -4.70 8.35
C GLU A 87 8.20 -3.62 7.41
N MET A 88 9.04 -2.74 7.95
CA MET A 88 9.59 -1.61 7.21
C MET A 88 10.92 -1.97 6.55
N GLU A 89 11.04 -1.65 5.27
CA GLU A 89 12.32 -1.63 4.57
C GLU A 89 13.10 -0.34 4.88
N ASN A 90 14.32 -0.23 4.37
CA ASN A 90 15.16 0.97 4.48
C ASN A 90 14.57 2.19 3.73
N ASP A 91 15.18 3.36 3.97
CA ASP A 91 14.70 4.67 3.48
C ASP A 91 14.37 4.66 1.98
N SER A 92 15.32 4.28 1.12
CA SER A 92 15.15 4.32 -0.33
C SER A 92 14.11 3.34 -0.89
N HIS A 93 13.74 2.31 -0.14
CA HIS A 93 12.82 1.26 -0.59
C HIS A 93 11.58 1.13 0.30
N TRP A 94 11.21 2.16 1.07
CA TRP A 94 10.09 2.07 2.00
C TRP A 94 8.77 1.59 1.36
N LYS A 95 8.57 1.73 0.05
CA LYS A 95 7.40 1.22 -0.68
C LYS A 95 7.34 -0.31 -0.78
N THR A 96 8.44 -1.02 -0.57
CA THR A 96 8.49 -2.50 -0.53
C THR A 96 8.10 -3.06 0.84
N SER A 97 7.94 -2.19 1.84
CA SER A 97 7.47 -2.54 3.19
C SER A 97 6.15 -3.30 3.16
N LYS A 98 5.96 -4.19 4.13
CA LYS A 98 4.81 -5.09 4.18
C LYS A 98 3.92 -4.79 5.36
N CYS A 99 2.61 -4.86 5.16
CA CYS A 99 1.64 -4.74 6.24
C CYS A 99 0.59 -5.86 6.15
N ASN A 100 0.14 -6.38 7.30
CA ASN A 100 -0.92 -7.39 7.33
C ASN A 100 -2.34 -6.79 7.26
N CYS A 101 -2.49 -5.48 7.04
CA CYS A 101 -3.82 -4.86 7.04
C CYS A 101 -4.63 -5.15 5.78
N PRO A 102 -5.98 -5.21 5.86
CA PRO A 102 -6.84 -5.46 4.70
C PRO A 102 -6.59 -4.50 3.54
N ALA A 103 -6.32 -3.22 3.83
CA ALA A 103 -6.00 -2.23 2.81
C ALA A 103 -4.71 -2.58 2.05
N PHE A 104 -3.68 -3.07 2.77
CA PHE A 104 -2.44 -3.52 2.16
C PHE A 104 -2.64 -4.80 1.37
N MET A 105 -3.32 -5.80 1.91
CA MET A 105 -3.57 -7.06 1.21
C MET A 105 -4.34 -6.85 -0.12
N LYS A 106 -5.16 -5.80 -0.19
CA LYS A 106 -5.90 -5.46 -1.41
C LYS A 106 -5.06 -4.67 -2.44
N ASN A 107 -4.29 -3.69 -1.98
CA ASN A 107 -3.68 -2.69 -2.87
C ASN A 107 -2.13 -2.75 -2.89
N PHE A 108 -1.51 -3.62 -2.11
CA PHE A 108 -0.06 -3.67 -1.83
C PHE A 108 0.52 -2.36 -1.29
N ILE A 109 -0.33 -1.46 -0.80
CA ILE A 109 0.05 -0.22 -0.13
C ILE A 109 -1.09 0.20 0.81
N CYS A 110 -0.75 0.78 1.96
CA CYS A 110 -1.74 1.22 2.93
C CYS A 110 -1.27 2.45 3.70
N LYS A 111 -2.20 3.05 4.46
CA LYS A 111 -1.89 4.25 5.25
C LYS A 111 -0.84 4.01 6.34
N HIS A 112 -0.69 2.77 6.82
CA HIS A 112 0.31 2.43 7.84
C HIS A 112 1.72 2.46 7.26
N VAL A 113 1.93 1.88 6.06
CA VAL A 113 3.24 1.90 5.36
C VAL A 113 3.65 3.34 5.07
N VAL A 114 2.76 4.10 4.41
CA VAL A 114 3.03 5.50 4.03
C VAL A 114 3.15 6.40 5.27
N GLY A 115 2.29 6.21 6.26
CA GLY A 115 2.32 7.00 7.49
C GLY A 115 3.58 6.74 8.31
N MET A 116 4.03 5.49 8.40
CA MET A 116 5.26 5.15 9.09
C MET A 116 6.49 5.66 8.35
N SER A 117 6.52 5.58 7.01
CA SER A 117 7.61 6.17 6.23
C SER A 117 7.70 7.69 6.39
N ILE A 118 6.56 8.39 6.54
CA ILE A 118 6.55 9.82 6.91
C ILE A 118 7.17 10.03 8.30
N ARG A 119 6.76 9.24 9.31
CA ARG A 119 7.29 9.37 10.69
C ARG A 119 8.79 9.08 10.79
N LEU A 120 9.24 8.06 10.07
CA LEU A 120 10.66 7.68 9.98
C LEU A 120 11.47 8.60 9.06
N LYS A 121 10.81 9.59 8.42
CA LYS A 121 11.40 10.56 7.48
C LYS A 121 11.98 9.94 6.21
N TYR A 122 11.52 8.75 5.84
CA TYR A 122 11.89 8.07 4.58
C TYR A 122 11.21 8.67 3.35
N CYS A 123 10.14 9.43 3.57
CA CYS A 123 9.49 10.16 2.49
C CYS A 123 8.94 11.49 2.97
N LYS A 124 8.73 12.40 2.01
CA LYS A 124 8.02 13.66 2.23
C LYS A 124 6.65 13.56 1.57
N PRO A 125 5.56 13.81 2.31
CA PRO A 125 4.23 13.86 1.71
C PRO A 125 4.16 15.03 0.72
N PRO A 126 3.33 14.93 -0.34
CA PRO A 126 3.09 16.04 -1.23
C PRO A 126 2.37 17.18 -0.50
N ALA A 127 2.67 18.43 -0.83
CA ALA A 127 2.09 19.61 -0.15
C ALA A 127 0.55 19.60 -0.14
N ALA A 128 -0.09 19.12 -1.20
CA ALA A 128 -1.54 18.97 -1.29
C ALA A 128 -2.12 17.99 -0.25
N ALA A 129 -1.34 17.03 0.26
CA ALA A 129 -1.78 16.11 1.29
C ALA A 129 -1.75 16.73 2.70
N GLU A 130 -0.88 17.72 2.92
CA GLU A 130 -0.72 18.39 4.21
C GLU A 130 -1.85 19.40 4.48
N THR A 131 -2.38 20.02 3.42
CA THR A 131 -3.36 21.11 3.49
C THR A 131 -4.81 20.66 3.59
N ILE A 132 -5.10 19.37 3.41
CA ILE A 132 -6.46 18.83 3.47
C ILE A 132 -6.74 18.32 4.88
N PRO A 133 -7.57 18.98 5.71
CA PRO A 133 -8.09 18.40 6.94
C PRO A 133 -9.22 17.40 6.59
N ILE A 134 -9.08 16.13 6.99
CA ILE A 134 -10.15 15.12 6.92
C ILE A 134 -10.92 15.19 8.21
N GLY A 135 -12.25 15.21 8.10
CA GLY A 135 -13.15 15.25 9.24
C GLY A 135 -13.50 16.66 9.72
N GLU A 136 -12.84 17.70 9.22
CA GLU A 136 -13.33 19.06 9.41
C GLU A 136 -14.55 19.29 8.52
N LYS A 137 -15.72 19.35 9.15
CA LYS A 137 -16.92 19.87 8.51
C LYS A 137 -16.61 21.30 8.07
N ARG A 138 -16.73 21.58 6.76
CA ARG A 138 -16.65 22.97 6.25
C ARG A 138 -17.45 23.88 7.18
N LYS A 139 -16.91 25.04 7.55
CA LYS A 139 -17.62 26.02 8.39
C LYS A 139 -19.04 26.21 7.83
N ARG A 140 -20.04 26.24 8.71
CA ARG A 140 -21.44 26.41 8.30
C ARG A 140 -21.56 27.74 7.56
N GLY A 141 -21.97 27.69 6.30
CA GLY A 141 -22.07 28.88 5.45
C GLY A 141 -21.88 28.56 3.97
N ARG A 142 -22.14 29.58 3.14
CA ARG A 142 -21.86 29.57 1.70
C ARG A 142 -20.34 29.67 1.50
N PRO A 143 -19.74 28.88 0.59
CA PRO A 143 -18.34 29.07 0.20
C PRO A 143 -18.09 30.51 -0.28
N SER A 144 -16.87 31.03 -0.07
CA SER A 144 -16.49 32.30 -0.69
C SER A 144 -16.58 32.19 -2.21
N LYS A 145 -16.89 33.29 -2.90
CA LYS A 145 -16.82 33.33 -4.37
C LYS A 145 -15.39 32.97 -4.79
N ALA A 146 -15.26 32.19 -5.86
CA ALA A 146 -13.96 31.88 -6.45
C ALA A 146 -13.23 33.19 -6.81
N THR A 147 -11.95 33.28 -6.47
CA THR A 147 -11.10 34.37 -6.93
C THR A 147 -10.85 34.20 -8.43
N PRO A 148 -10.97 35.26 -9.24
CA PRO A 148 -10.60 35.19 -10.65
C PRO A 148 -9.12 34.78 -10.77
N ALA A 149 -8.79 34.03 -11.82
CA ALA A 149 -7.41 33.64 -12.10
C ALA A 149 -6.54 34.90 -12.25
N LEU A 150 -5.35 34.88 -11.65
CA LEU A 150 -4.38 35.95 -11.77
C LEU A 150 -3.95 36.05 -13.24
N LEU A 151 -4.35 37.13 -13.92
CA LEU A 151 -3.78 37.49 -15.21
C LEU A 151 -2.45 38.19 -14.91
N VAL A 152 -1.34 37.47 -15.09
CA VAL A 152 -0.01 38.09 -15.10
C VAL A 152 0.07 38.90 -16.40
N GLN A 153 0.20 40.23 -16.29
CA GLN A 153 0.54 41.11 -17.40
C GLN A 153 2.04 41.40 -17.39
#